data_AF-A0A820X4W0-F1
#
_entry.id   AF-A0A820X4W0-F1
#
_cell.length_a   1.000
_cell.length_b   1.000
_cell.length_c   1.000
_cell.angle_alpha   90.00
_cell.angle_beta   90.00
_cell.angle_gamma   90.00
#
_symmetry.space_group_name_H-M   'P 1'
#
loop_
_entity.id
_entity.type
_entity.pdbx_description
1 polymer ?
#
loop_
_entity_poly.entity_id
_entity_poly.type
_entity_poly.pdbx_seq_one_letter_code
_entity_poly.pdbx_strand_id
1 'polypeptide(L)'
;VQINTVTIQLPSEITFEKLSLQYPTTLSCPCKQSSIHHDQFLIFDLYYHSICTSQFVNQTFISSLSDYQMSDYYPLDYRIMAASHFQLVALLCRTIKEMVSDALKEFATRNMITHQVLSHSIFKTQVKALVEQLKATTIVKIKHINDFLSFNIFENGIVSALRTNYFTQAVPGIQTDIYFEKETV
;
A
#
# COMPACT_ATOMS: atom_id res chain seq x y z
N VAL A 1 -2.25 60.43 -4.85
CA VAL A 1 -1.21 59.37 -4.88
C VAL A 1 -1.38 58.61 -6.18
N GLN A 2 -0.37 58.56 -7.03
CA GLN A 2 -0.40 57.83 -8.30
C GLN A 2 0.03 56.38 -8.06
N ILE A 3 -0.81 55.42 -8.42
CA ILE A 3 -0.52 53.99 -8.27
C ILE A 3 0.15 53.52 -9.56
N ASN A 4 1.39 53.06 -9.46
CA ASN A 4 2.15 52.51 -10.57
C ASN A 4 2.18 50.98 -10.48
N THR A 5 1.72 50.30 -11.53
CA THR A 5 1.77 48.84 -11.64
C THR A 5 3.05 48.42 -12.35
N VAL A 6 3.83 47.54 -11.73
CA VAL A 6 5.03 46.94 -12.34
C VAL A 6 4.76 45.46 -12.60
N THR A 7 5.06 45.00 -13.80
CA THR A 7 4.88 43.59 -14.20
C THR A 7 6.23 42.93 -14.40
N ILE A 8 6.42 41.77 -13.76
CA ILE A 8 7.62 40.94 -13.89
C ILE A 8 7.19 39.61 -14.52
N GLN A 9 7.79 39.26 -15.65
CA GLN A 9 7.47 38.02 -16.38
C GLN A 9 8.29 36.86 -15.83
N LEU A 10 7.64 35.72 -15.56
CA LEU A 10 8.26 34.46 -15.11
C LEU A 10 9.29 34.67 -13.98
N PRO A 11 8.89 35.24 -12.82
CA PRO A 11 9.82 35.50 -11.73
C PRO A 11 10.41 34.18 -11.19
N SER A 12 11.65 34.23 -10.73
CA SER A 12 12.23 33.13 -9.94
C SER A 12 11.50 32.99 -8.59
N GLU A 13 11.57 31.81 -7.96
CA GLU A 13 11.03 31.59 -6.61
C GLU A 13 11.55 32.63 -5.62
N ILE A 14 12.86 32.90 -5.62
CA ILE A 14 13.50 33.89 -4.73
C ILE A 14 12.92 35.30 -4.97
N THR A 15 12.70 35.67 -6.23
CA THR A 15 12.09 36.96 -6.59
C THR A 15 10.67 37.05 -6.08
N PHE A 16 9.86 36.01 -6.28
CA PHE A 16 8.49 35.95 -5.80
C PHE A 16 8.41 36.06 -4.28
N GLU A 17 9.21 35.26 -3.55
CA GLU A 17 9.24 35.28 -2.08
C GLU A 17 9.60 36.67 -1.54
N LYS A 18 10.62 37.31 -2.11
CA LYS A 18 11.02 38.66 -1.71
C LYS A 18 9.90 39.68 -1.94
N LEU A 19 9.25 39.64 -3.11
CA LEU A 19 8.16 40.55 -3.44
C LEU A 19 6.91 40.28 -2.61
N SER A 20 6.65 39.02 -2.25
CA SER A 20 5.51 38.63 -1.40
C SER A 20 5.63 39.22 0.00
N LEU A 21 6.85 39.26 0.54
CA LEU A 21 7.14 39.92 1.81
C LEU A 21 7.01 41.45 1.73
N GLN A 22 7.43 42.04 0.60
CA GLN A 22 7.43 43.50 0.42
C GLN A 22 6.04 44.07 0.10
N TYR A 23 5.20 43.30 -0.60
CA TYR A 23 3.89 43.74 -1.13
C TYR A 23 2.77 42.72 -0.84
N PRO A 24 2.51 42.35 0.43
CA PRO A 24 1.66 41.21 0.78
C PRO A 24 0.18 41.36 0.38
N THR A 25 -0.33 42.59 0.30
CA THR A 25 -1.74 42.88 -0.01
C THR A 25 -1.98 43.25 -1.48
N THR A 26 -0.93 43.58 -2.22
CA THR A 26 -1.04 44.11 -3.60
C THR A 26 -0.35 43.25 -4.64
N LEU A 27 0.52 42.30 -4.24
CA LEU A 27 1.15 41.38 -5.16
C LEU A 27 0.13 40.38 -5.72
N SER A 28 0.10 40.23 -7.05
CA SER A 28 -0.65 39.19 -7.74
C SER A 28 0.29 38.45 -8.67
N CYS A 29 0.35 37.12 -8.55
CA CYS A 29 1.20 36.26 -9.35
C CYS A 29 0.39 35.07 -9.86
N PRO A 30 -0.39 35.26 -10.93
CA PRO A 30 -1.22 34.20 -11.48
C PRO A 30 -0.34 33.11 -12.10
N CYS A 31 -0.74 31.85 -11.90
CA CYS A 31 -0.05 30.73 -12.51
C CYS A 31 -0.32 30.67 -14.02
N LYS A 32 0.73 30.43 -14.82
CA LYS A 32 0.57 30.14 -16.26
C LYS A 32 -0.15 28.80 -16.49
N GLN A 33 0.13 27.82 -15.63
CA GLN A 33 -0.52 26.52 -15.60
C GLN A 33 -1.10 26.33 -14.20
N SER A 34 -2.42 26.15 -14.11
CA SER A 34 -3.13 26.08 -12.84
C SER A 34 -3.23 24.67 -12.25
N SER A 35 -2.71 23.66 -12.95
CA SER A 35 -2.85 22.25 -12.59
C SER A 35 -1.56 21.51 -12.90
N ILE A 36 -0.94 20.89 -11.90
CA ILE A 36 0.33 20.17 -12.02
C ILE A 36 0.15 18.78 -11.42
N HIS A 37 0.55 17.74 -12.15
CA HIS A 37 0.50 16.36 -11.66
C HIS A 37 1.48 16.17 -10.50
N HIS A 38 1.11 15.36 -9.52
CA HIS A 38 1.95 15.15 -8.33
C HIS A 38 3.32 14.55 -8.65
N ASP A 39 3.41 13.71 -9.68
CA ASP A 39 4.66 13.09 -10.14
C ASP A 39 5.68 14.08 -10.71
N GLN A 40 5.27 15.31 -11.04
CA GLN A 40 6.19 16.34 -11.53
C GLN A 40 7.00 16.99 -10.41
N PHE A 41 6.59 16.84 -9.15
CA PHE A 41 7.25 17.50 -8.01
C PHE A 41 7.48 16.57 -6.80
N LEU A 42 7.03 15.31 -6.86
CA LEU A 42 7.27 14.30 -5.82
C LEU A 42 7.84 13.02 -6.39
N ILE A 43 8.83 12.47 -5.68
CA ILE A 43 9.40 11.15 -5.93
C ILE A 43 9.38 10.39 -4.60
N PHE A 44 8.94 9.13 -4.65
CA PHE A 44 8.89 8.25 -3.49
C PHE A 44 9.99 7.19 -3.57
N ASP A 45 10.72 7.01 -2.48
CA ASP A 45 11.65 5.92 -2.28
C ASP A 45 11.05 4.94 -1.26
N LEU A 46 10.83 3.70 -1.68
CA LEU A 46 10.04 2.71 -0.94
C LEU A 46 10.93 1.67 -0.28
N TYR A 47 10.69 1.45 1.01
CA TYR A 47 11.35 0.43 1.79
C TYR A 47 10.31 -0.58 2.30
N TYR A 48 10.42 -1.81 1.82
CA TYR A 48 9.58 -2.91 2.30
C TYR A 48 10.25 -3.61 3.48
N HIS A 49 9.42 -4.26 4.31
CA HIS A 49 9.93 -5.07 5.42
C HIS A 49 10.91 -6.13 4.92
N SER A 50 12.00 -6.37 5.66
CA SER A 50 13.10 -7.26 5.26
C SER A 50 12.65 -8.68 4.92
N ILE A 51 11.59 -9.18 5.59
CA ILE A 51 11.02 -10.49 5.26
C ILE A 51 10.52 -10.57 3.81
N CYS A 52 9.98 -9.48 3.27
CA CYS A 52 9.43 -9.40 1.91
C CYS A 52 10.49 -9.32 0.81
N THR A 53 11.76 -9.21 1.18
CA THR A 53 12.93 -9.28 0.29
C THR A 53 13.86 -10.45 0.64
N SER A 54 13.50 -11.25 1.65
CA SER A 54 14.28 -12.40 2.10
C SER A 54 13.96 -13.66 1.29
N GLN A 55 14.77 -14.71 1.48
CA GLN A 55 14.52 -16.04 0.93
C GLN A 55 13.22 -16.69 1.42
N PHE A 56 12.65 -16.23 2.54
CA PHE A 56 11.47 -16.83 3.15
C PHE A 56 10.18 -16.66 2.35
N VAL A 57 10.15 -15.70 1.42
CA VAL A 57 9.03 -15.50 0.49
C VAL A 57 9.29 -16.11 -0.89
N ASN A 58 10.42 -16.78 -1.08
CA ASN A 58 10.77 -17.42 -2.34
C ASN A 58 10.05 -18.78 -2.46
N GLN A 59 9.46 -19.03 -3.63
CA GLN A 59 8.78 -20.29 -3.91
C GLN A 59 9.68 -21.52 -3.77
N THR A 60 10.96 -21.42 -4.13
CA THR A 60 11.93 -22.51 -3.97
C THR A 60 12.12 -22.88 -2.50
N PHE A 61 12.26 -21.88 -1.62
CA PHE A 61 12.35 -22.13 -0.17
C PHE A 61 11.06 -22.76 0.35
N ILE A 62 9.91 -22.17 0.01
CA ILE A 62 8.60 -22.65 0.43
C ILE A 62 8.38 -24.11 0.01
N SER A 63 8.66 -24.43 -1.25
CA SER A 63 8.50 -25.78 -1.79
C SER A 63 9.48 -26.79 -1.20
N SER A 64 10.65 -26.35 -0.70
CA SER A 64 11.58 -27.25 0.00
C SER A 64 11.07 -27.68 1.37
N LEU A 65 10.08 -26.98 1.94
CA LEU A 65 9.47 -27.33 3.22
C LEU A 65 8.40 -28.42 3.07
N SER A 66 7.83 -28.57 1.88
CA SER A 66 6.84 -29.60 1.56
C SER A 66 7.54 -30.85 1.02
N ASP A 67 7.94 -31.75 1.91
CA ASP A 67 8.47 -33.07 1.53
C ASP A 67 7.36 -34.12 1.63
N TYR A 68 7.15 -34.88 0.54
CA TYR A 68 6.15 -35.95 0.48
C TYR A 68 6.53 -37.17 1.36
N GLN A 69 7.80 -37.31 1.73
CA GLN A 69 8.30 -38.34 2.64
C GLN A 69 8.28 -37.90 4.10
N MET A 70 7.85 -36.66 4.38
CA MET A 70 7.78 -36.16 5.74
C MET A 70 6.67 -36.92 6.47
N SER A 71 7.11 -37.86 7.29
CA SER A 71 6.27 -38.85 7.95
C SER A 71 5.07 -38.21 8.65
N ASP A 72 3.88 -38.78 8.42
CA ASP A 72 2.64 -38.52 9.19
C ASP A 72 2.79 -38.75 10.71
N TYR A 73 3.97 -39.19 11.18
CA TYR A 73 4.20 -39.66 12.53
C TYR A 73 4.10 -38.60 13.63
N TYR A 74 4.10 -37.30 13.34
CA TYR A 74 3.96 -36.28 14.38
C TYR A 74 3.16 -35.05 13.91
N PRO A 75 1.85 -34.97 14.19
CA PRO A 75 1.04 -33.78 13.88
C PRO A 75 1.47 -32.49 14.60
N LEU A 76 2.46 -32.56 15.52
CA LEU A 76 3.09 -31.41 16.16
C LEU A 76 4.38 -30.94 15.46
N ASP A 77 4.78 -31.57 14.37
CA ASP A 77 5.93 -31.13 13.59
C ASP A 77 5.58 -29.86 12.81
N TYR A 78 6.15 -28.73 13.25
CA TYR A 78 5.95 -27.43 12.61
C TYR A 78 6.26 -27.45 11.10
N ARG A 79 7.17 -28.34 10.65
CA ARG A 79 7.55 -28.44 9.24
C ARG A 79 6.35 -28.76 8.33
N ILE A 80 5.34 -29.46 8.85
CA ILE A 80 4.10 -29.77 8.14
C ILE A 80 3.31 -28.48 7.83
N MET A 81 3.33 -27.48 8.73
CA MET A 81 2.61 -26.22 8.57
C MET A 81 3.48 -25.08 8.01
N ALA A 82 4.81 -25.23 8.07
CA ALA A 82 5.77 -24.20 7.72
C ALA A 82 5.59 -23.70 6.29
N ALA A 83 5.37 -24.61 5.33
CA ALA A 83 5.13 -24.26 3.94
C ALA A 83 3.92 -23.31 3.81
N SER A 84 2.78 -23.63 4.43
CA SER A 84 1.58 -22.80 4.40
C SER A 84 1.76 -21.44 5.09
N HIS A 85 2.49 -21.39 6.21
CA HIS A 85 2.77 -20.12 6.88
C HIS A 85 3.66 -19.21 6.03
N PHE A 86 4.73 -19.72 5.43
CA PHE A 86 5.59 -18.93 4.56
C PHE A 86 4.92 -18.56 3.23
N GLN A 87 3.99 -19.38 2.73
CA GLN A 87 3.09 -19.00 1.62
C GLN A 87 2.21 -17.80 1.99
N LEU A 88 1.63 -17.79 3.19
CA LEU A 88 0.84 -16.65 3.67
C LEU A 88 1.69 -15.38 3.76
N VAL A 89 2.91 -15.47 4.30
CA VAL A 89 3.84 -14.34 4.36
C VAL A 89 4.18 -13.83 2.96
N ALA A 90 4.48 -14.72 2.00
CA ALA A 90 4.78 -14.36 0.63
C ALA A 90 3.59 -13.64 -0.05
N LEU A 91 2.39 -14.16 0.17
CA LEU A 91 1.15 -13.55 -0.33
C LEU A 91 0.97 -12.14 0.25
N LEU A 92 1.06 -11.98 1.57
CA LEU A 92 0.95 -10.68 2.24
C LEU A 92 1.96 -9.67 1.69
N CYS A 93 3.22 -10.08 1.54
CA CYS A 93 4.28 -9.24 0.99
C CYS A 93 3.99 -8.79 -0.44
N ARG A 94 3.49 -9.68 -1.30
CA ARG A 94 3.08 -9.34 -2.67
C ARG A 94 1.90 -8.38 -2.67
N THR A 95 0.86 -8.69 -1.90
CA THR A 95 -0.35 -7.87 -1.84
C THR A 95 -0.06 -6.46 -1.35
N ILE A 96 0.76 -6.30 -0.30
CA ILE A 96 1.16 -4.97 0.19
C ILE A 96 1.95 -4.19 -0.89
N LYS A 97 2.88 -4.85 -1.58
CA LYS A 97 3.67 -4.24 -2.68
C LYS A 97 2.75 -3.72 -3.79
N GLU A 98 1.78 -4.53 -4.21
CA GLU A 98 0.79 -4.16 -5.23
C GLU A 98 -0.07 -2.98 -4.78
N MET A 99 -0.61 -3.03 -3.55
CA MET A 99 -1.44 -1.96 -3.01
C MET A 99 -0.70 -0.63 -2.89
N VAL A 100 0.57 -0.65 -2.44
CA VAL A 100 1.40 0.56 -2.36
C VAL A 100 1.71 1.08 -3.76
N SER A 101 2.06 0.20 -4.70
CA SER A 101 2.27 0.57 -6.11
C SER A 101 1.03 1.26 -6.69
N ASP A 102 -0.14 0.69 -6.49
CA ASP A 102 -1.39 1.21 -7.05
C ASP A 102 -1.80 2.53 -6.39
N ALA A 103 -1.63 2.65 -5.07
CA ALA A 103 -1.84 3.91 -4.37
C ALA A 103 -0.91 5.02 -4.89
N LEU A 104 0.34 4.71 -5.21
CA LEU A 104 1.28 5.67 -5.78
C LEU A 104 0.96 6.04 -7.22
N LYS A 105 0.55 5.08 -8.07
CA LYS A 105 0.08 5.37 -9.44
C LYS A 105 -1.16 6.27 -9.42
N GLU A 106 -2.11 5.98 -8.53
CA GLU A 106 -3.29 6.80 -8.34
C GLU A 106 -2.90 8.21 -7.86
N PHE A 107 -1.98 8.30 -6.88
CA PHE A 107 -1.49 9.57 -6.38
C PHE A 107 -0.78 10.41 -7.45
N ALA A 108 0.05 9.79 -8.29
CA ALA A 108 0.81 10.44 -9.36
C ALA A 108 -0.10 11.12 -10.39
N THR A 109 -1.22 10.49 -10.73
CA THR A 109 -2.16 11.03 -11.74
C THR A 109 -3.01 12.19 -11.22
N ARG A 110 -3.08 12.39 -9.89
CA ARG A 110 -3.80 13.52 -9.29
C ARG A 110 -3.05 14.84 -9.48
N ASN A 111 -3.81 15.92 -9.50
CA ASN A 111 -3.31 17.27 -9.74
C ASN A 111 -3.35 18.14 -8.48
N MET A 112 -2.30 18.93 -8.30
CA MET A 112 -2.33 20.10 -7.44
C MET A 112 -2.86 21.29 -8.25
N ILE A 113 -3.99 21.86 -7.81
CA ILE A 113 -4.66 22.95 -8.50
C ILE A 113 -4.45 24.26 -7.73
N THR A 114 -3.90 25.27 -8.41
CA THR A 114 -3.76 26.62 -7.86
C THR A 114 -3.83 27.68 -8.95
N HIS A 115 -4.50 28.79 -8.68
CA HIS A 115 -4.61 29.92 -9.61
C HIS A 115 -3.55 30.99 -9.38
N GLN A 116 -2.91 30.98 -8.22
CA GLN A 116 -1.87 31.91 -7.82
C GLN A 116 -0.64 31.12 -7.36
N VAL A 117 0.53 31.70 -7.51
CA VAL A 117 1.76 31.08 -6.99
C VAL A 117 1.65 30.95 -5.47
N LEU A 118 1.97 29.77 -4.97
CA LEU A 118 2.04 29.49 -3.54
C LEU A 118 3.44 29.86 -3.05
N SER A 119 3.53 30.42 -1.85
CA SER A 119 4.82 30.53 -1.18
C SER A 119 5.38 29.14 -0.87
N HIS A 120 6.70 29.06 -0.74
CA HIS A 120 7.43 27.84 -0.43
C HIS A 120 6.87 27.14 0.82
N SER A 121 6.56 27.91 1.86
CA SER A 121 6.02 27.37 3.12
C SER A 121 4.62 26.76 2.93
N ILE A 122 3.76 27.43 2.16
CA ILE A 122 2.41 26.94 1.86
C ILE A 122 2.49 25.70 0.97
N PHE A 123 3.28 25.75 -0.10
CA PHE A 123 3.51 24.62 -0.99
C PHE A 123 3.99 23.39 -0.20
N LYS A 124 5.04 23.54 0.62
CA LYS A 124 5.58 22.46 1.46
C LYS A 124 4.55 21.90 2.44
N THR A 125 3.73 22.76 3.03
CA THR A 125 2.66 22.35 3.96
C THR A 125 1.58 21.54 3.25
N GLN A 126 1.14 22.00 2.07
CA GLN A 126 0.14 21.28 1.26
C GLN A 126 0.69 19.94 0.78
N VAL A 127 1.93 19.91 0.27
CA VAL A 127 2.62 18.67 -0.13
C VAL A 127 2.72 17.68 1.03
N LYS A 128 3.10 18.14 2.24
CA LYS A 128 3.14 17.28 3.42
C LYS A 128 1.76 16.71 3.76
N ALA A 129 0.71 17.54 3.71
CA ALA A 129 -0.65 17.08 3.96
C ALA A 129 -1.11 16.01 2.94
N LEU A 130 -0.79 16.19 1.66
CA LEU A 130 -1.06 15.22 0.60
C LEU A 130 -0.35 13.89 0.85
N VAL A 131 0.93 13.93 1.24
CA VAL A 131 1.71 12.72 1.56
C VAL A 131 1.16 12.01 2.79
N GLU A 132 0.78 12.73 3.84
CA GLU A 132 0.19 12.13 5.03
C GLU A 132 -1.19 11.53 4.75
N GLN A 133 -1.99 12.17 3.89
CA GLN A 133 -3.26 11.61 3.43
C GLN A 133 -3.07 10.31 2.62
N LEU A 134 -2.09 10.29 1.71
CA LEU A 134 -1.72 9.08 0.98
C LEU A 134 -1.34 7.93 1.94
N LYS A 135 -0.48 8.21 2.93
CA LYS A 135 -0.10 7.22 3.95
C LYS A 135 -1.32 6.72 4.72
N ALA A 136 -2.13 7.62 5.27
CA ALA A 136 -3.28 7.26 6.10
C ALA A 136 -4.28 6.39 5.32
N THR A 137 -4.63 6.80 4.10
CA THR A 137 -5.57 6.04 3.25
C THR A 137 -5.00 4.67 2.85
N THR A 138 -3.70 4.59 2.56
CA THR A 138 -3.04 3.30 2.23
C THR A 138 -3.02 2.37 3.45
N ILE A 139 -2.72 2.89 4.64
CA ILE A 139 -2.72 2.12 5.90
C ILE A 139 -4.13 1.58 6.20
N VAL A 140 -5.17 2.39 6.02
CA VAL A 140 -6.56 1.94 6.21
C VAL A 140 -6.90 0.80 5.25
N LYS A 141 -6.53 0.89 3.98
CA LYS A 141 -6.73 -0.20 3.01
C LYS A 141 -6.03 -1.49 3.46
N ILE A 142 -4.80 -1.40 3.93
CA ILE A 142 -4.04 -2.57 4.44
C ILE A 142 -4.69 -3.13 5.71
N LYS A 143 -5.18 -2.28 6.60
CA LYS A 143 -5.88 -2.71 7.82
C LYS A 143 -7.10 -3.57 7.51
N HIS A 144 -7.87 -3.24 6.47
CA HIS A 144 -9.02 -4.07 6.07
C HIS A 144 -8.62 -5.51 5.72
N ILE A 145 -7.46 -5.72 5.11
CA ILE A 145 -6.94 -7.08 4.84
C ILE A 145 -6.59 -7.78 6.15
N ASN A 146 -5.92 -7.09 7.06
CA ASN A 146 -5.59 -7.65 8.36
C ASN A 146 -6.84 -8.00 9.19
N ASP A 147 -7.86 -7.15 9.18
CA ASP A 147 -9.13 -7.36 9.85
C ASP A 147 -9.88 -8.56 9.24
N PHE A 148 -9.89 -8.66 7.90
CA PHE A 148 -10.45 -9.83 7.20
C PHE A 148 -9.74 -11.12 7.59
N LEU A 149 -8.40 -11.13 7.61
CA LEU A 149 -7.62 -12.29 8.01
C LEU A 149 -7.88 -12.66 9.47
N SER A 150 -7.87 -11.67 10.37
CA SER A 150 -8.10 -11.88 11.80
C SER A 150 -9.48 -12.47 12.06
N PHE A 151 -10.51 -11.95 11.38
CA PHE A 151 -11.87 -12.48 11.45
C PHE A 151 -11.93 -13.94 10.99
N ASN A 152 -11.34 -14.25 9.84
CA ASN A 152 -11.35 -15.62 9.31
C ASN A 152 -10.54 -16.61 10.17
N ILE A 153 -9.46 -16.15 10.83
CA ILE A 153 -8.71 -16.96 11.78
C ILE A 153 -9.54 -17.23 13.04
N PHE A 154 -10.17 -16.20 13.61
CA PHE A 154 -11.02 -16.32 14.80
C PHE A 154 -12.22 -17.23 14.57
N GLU A 155 -12.90 -17.04 13.43
CA GLU A 155 -14.06 -17.84 13.03
C GLU A 155 -13.68 -19.23 12.52
N ASN A 156 -12.38 -19.58 12.48
CA ASN A 156 -11.91 -20.85 11.95
C ASN A 156 -12.42 -21.10 10.50
N GLY A 157 -12.51 -20.03 9.71
CA GLY A 157 -13.15 -20.00 8.39
C GLY A 157 -12.23 -20.31 7.21
N ILE A 158 -10.93 -20.47 7.45
CA ILE A 158 -9.94 -20.88 6.45
C ILE A 158 -9.49 -22.30 6.78
N VAL A 159 -9.44 -23.18 5.79
CA VAL A 159 -8.92 -24.55 5.96
C VAL A 159 -7.51 -24.49 6.54
N SER A 160 -7.33 -25.07 7.73
CA SER A 160 -6.03 -25.13 8.39
C SER A 160 -5.08 -26.05 7.62
N ALA A 161 -3.77 -25.82 7.75
CA ALA A 161 -2.76 -26.65 7.10
C ALA A 161 -2.87 -28.13 7.52
N LEU A 162 -3.22 -28.39 8.78
CA LEU A 162 -3.46 -29.74 9.31
C LEU A 162 -4.88 -30.27 9.03
N ARG A 163 -5.76 -29.45 8.41
CA ARG A 163 -7.16 -29.77 8.11
C ARG A 163 -7.95 -30.23 9.34
N THR A 164 -7.60 -29.73 10.52
CA THR A 164 -8.25 -30.09 11.80
C THR A 164 -9.54 -29.31 12.05
N ASN A 165 -9.99 -28.49 11.11
CA ASN A 165 -11.17 -27.64 11.22
C ASN A 165 -12.21 -27.87 10.12
N TYR A 166 -11.84 -28.65 9.10
CA TYR A 166 -12.71 -29.04 8.00
C TYR A 166 -12.47 -30.51 7.70
N PHE A 167 -13.54 -31.29 7.60
CA PHE A 167 -13.44 -32.66 7.14
C PHE A 167 -13.76 -32.74 5.64
N THR A 168 -13.13 -33.70 4.97
CA THR A 168 -13.41 -34.00 3.56
C THR A 168 -14.39 -35.17 3.50
N GLN A 169 -15.59 -34.96 2.96
CA GLN A 169 -16.50 -36.06 2.62
C GLN A 169 -16.27 -36.47 1.16
N ALA A 170 -16.02 -37.77 0.94
CA ALA A 170 -16.07 -38.37 -0.38
C ALA A 170 -17.47 -38.94 -0.60
N VAL A 171 -18.20 -38.43 -1.60
CA VAL A 171 -19.51 -38.99 -1.97
C VAL A 171 -19.28 -40.31 -2.73
N PRO A 172 -19.78 -41.45 -2.25
CA PRO A 172 -19.61 -42.72 -2.95
C PRO A 172 -20.27 -42.66 -4.34
N GLY A 173 -19.48 -42.84 -5.41
CA GLY A 173 -19.97 -42.92 -6.79
C GLY A 173 -19.78 -41.66 -7.64
N ILE A 174 -19.23 -40.57 -7.11
CA ILE A 174 -18.90 -39.35 -7.88
C ILE A 174 -17.40 -39.06 -7.71
N GLN A 175 -16.62 -39.32 -8.76
CA GLN A 175 -15.16 -39.46 -8.67
C GLN A 175 -14.36 -38.14 -8.55
N THR A 176 -15.00 -36.98 -8.31
CA THR A 176 -14.27 -35.69 -8.38
C THR A 176 -14.62 -34.61 -7.36
N ASP A 177 -15.66 -34.76 -6.54
CA ASP A 177 -16.11 -33.62 -5.71
C ASP A 177 -15.72 -33.83 -4.24
N ILE A 178 -14.60 -33.24 -3.85
CA ILE A 178 -14.18 -33.12 -2.44
C ILE A 178 -14.81 -31.86 -1.87
N TYR A 179 -15.78 -32.02 -0.97
CA TYR A 179 -16.36 -30.91 -0.24
C TYR A 179 -15.65 -30.74 1.10
N PHE A 180 -15.32 -29.49 1.45
CA PHE A 180 -14.84 -29.11 2.77
C PHE A 180 -16.03 -28.63 3.59
N GLU A 181 -16.40 -29.40 4.61
CA GLU A 181 -17.48 -29.02 5.52
C GLU A 181 -16.88 -28.68 6.89
N LYS A 182 -17.33 -27.56 7.47
CA LYS A 182 -16.77 -27.01 8.70
C LYS A 182 -17.16 -27.92 9.87
N GLU A 183 -16.22 -28.24 10.74
CA GLU A 183 -16.51 -29.00 11.95
C GLU A 183 -17.33 -28.13 12.91
N THR A 184 -18.62 -28.45 13.09
CA THR A 184 -19.52 -27.79 14.03
C THR A 184 -19.48 -28.55 15.36
N VAL A 185 -19.03 -27.88 16.43
CA VAL A 185 -19.12 -28.37 17.81
C VAL A 185 -20.52 -28.15 18.36
#